data_AF-T2J056-F1
#
_entry.id   AF-T2J056-F1
#
_cell.length_a   1.000
_cell.length_b   1.000
_cell.length_c   1.000
_cell.angle_alpha   90.00
_cell.angle_beta   90.00
_cell.angle_gamma   90.00
#
_symmetry.space_group_name_H-M   'P 1'
#
loop_
_entity.id
_entity.type
_entity.pdbx_description
1 polymer ?
#
loop_
_entity_poly.entity_id
_entity_poly.type
_entity_poly.pdbx_seq_one_letter_code
_entity_poly.pdbx_strand_id
1 'polypeptide(L)'
;MTFIHVIQGIIKDNRNNKTQNPVIAVKMGGHSFLCNEVRIPGFGRLIYDPEHKKNCGATVWFEIEPDIALQMNSFEQAIRA
;
A
#
# COMPACT_ATOMS: atom_id res chain seq x y z
N MET A 1 15.97 -8.50 7.49
CA MET A 1 15.16 -7.40 6.96
C MET A 1 13.74 -7.89 6.75
N THR A 2 12.74 -7.08 7.10
CA THR A 2 11.33 -7.33 6.76
C THR A 2 10.97 -6.48 5.55
N PHE A 3 10.34 -7.08 4.54
CA PHE A 3 9.90 -6.36 3.34
C PHE A 3 8.39 -6.37 3.24
N ILE A 4 7.79 -5.19 3.16
CA ILE A 4 6.39 -5.03 2.82
C ILE A 4 6.35 -4.47 1.40
N HIS A 5 5.71 -5.19 0.48
CA HIS A 5 5.59 -4.75 -0.90
C HIS A 5 4.19 -5.02 -1.44
N VAL A 6 3.85 -4.25 -2.46
CA VAL A 6 2.54 -4.31 -3.13
C VAL A 6 2.71 -5.04 -4.44
N ILE A 7 1.88 -6.06 -4.68
CA ILE A 7 1.92 -6.89 -5.88
C ILE A 7 1.03 -6.27 -6.95
N GLN A 8 1.63 -5.46 -7.83
CA GLN A 8 0.92 -4.74 -8.89
C GLN A 8 0.14 -5.65 -9.86
N GLY A 9 0.68 -6.83 -10.18
CA GLY A 9 0.00 -7.81 -11.05
C GLY A 9 -1.36 -8.20 -10.50
N ILE A 10 -1.42 -8.53 -9.20
CA ILE A 10 -2.67 -8.92 -8.53
C ILE A 10 -3.65 -7.74 -8.47
N ILE A 11 -3.18 -6.49 -8.28
CA ILE A 11 -4.05 -5.31 -8.34
C ILE A 11 -4.72 -5.19 -9.72
N LYS A 12 -3.94 -5.36 -10.79
CA LYS A 12 -4.45 -5.31 -12.16
C LYS A 12 -5.48 -6.42 -12.40
N ASP A 13 -5.17 -7.64 -11.97
CA ASP A 13 -6.05 -8.79 -12.15
C ASP A 13 -7.34 -8.64 -11.34
N ASN A 14 -7.24 -8.18 -10.09
CA ASN A 14 -8.40 -7.87 -9.25
C ASN A 14 -9.31 -6.83 -9.88
N ARG A 15 -8.74 -5.77 -10.47
CA ARG A 15 -9.50 -4.75 -11.19
C ARG A 15 -10.22 -5.32 -12.41
N ASN A 16 -9.54 -6.14 -13.22
CA ASN A 16 -10.08 -6.69 -14.46
C ASN A 16 -11.18 -7.74 -14.21
N ASN A 17 -10.97 -8.57 -13.19
CA ASN A 17 -11.81 -9.72 -12.90
C ASN A 17 -12.80 -9.47 -11.76
N LYS A 18 -12.81 -8.27 -11.17
CA LYS A 18 -13.62 -7.90 -9.99
C LYS A 18 -13.41 -8.85 -8.80
N THR A 19 -12.15 -9.22 -8.55
CA THR A 19 -11.76 -10.07 -7.41
C THR A 19 -11.07 -9.24 -6.33
N GLN A 20 -10.93 -9.80 -5.12
CA GLN A 20 -10.33 -9.13 -3.96
C GLN A 20 -9.17 -9.96 -3.38
N ASN A 21 -8.34 -10.54 -4.24
CA ASN A 21 -7.21 -11.33 -3.81
C ASN A 21 -6.19 -10.46 -3.04
N PRO A 22 -5.50 -11.01 -2.03
CA PRO A 22 -4.42 -10.33 -1.32
C PRO A 22 -3.35 -9.72 -2.22
N VAL A 23 -3.10 -8.41 -2.06
CA VAL A 23 -2.10 -7.68 -2.87
C VAL A 23 -0.88 -7.24 -2.07
N ILE A 24 -0.92 -7.33 -0.74
CA ILE A 24 0.21 -6.96 0.11
C ILE A 24 0.97 -8.22 0.48
N ALA A 25 2.27 -8.19 0.30
CA ALA A 25 3.16 -9.27 0.67
C ALA A 25 4.19 -8.83 1.71
N VAL A 26 4.18 -9.53 2.85
CA VAL A 26 5.09 -9.32 3.98
C VAL A 26 6.10 -10.47 4.02
N LYS A 27 7.38 -10.16 3.79
CA LYS A 27 8.48 -11.13 3.84
C LYS A 27 9.24 -10.98 5.16
N MET A 28 9.24 -12.04 5.97
CA MET A 28 9.92 -12.08 7.28
C MET A 28 10.74 -13.36 7.41
N GLY A 29 12.06 -13.24 7.49
CA GLY A 29 12.93 -14.38 7.83
C GLY A 29 12.77 -15.62 6.96
N GLY A 30 12.44 -15.46 5.67
CA GLY A 30 12.18 -16.55 4.72
C GLY A 30 10.71 -16.90 4.51
N HIS A 31 9.82 -16.44 5.40
CA HIS A 31 8.39 -16.60 5.25
C HIS A 31 7.78 -15.47 4.44
N SER A 32 6.72 -15.78 3.68
CA SER A 32 5.93 -14.79 2.94
C SER A 32 4.47 -14.90 3.34
N PHE A 33 3.88 -13.78 3.72
CA PHE A 33 2.48 -13.67 4.11
C PHE A 33 1.78 -12.74 3.13
N LEU A 34 0.59 -13.13 2.67
CA LEU A 34 -0.24 -12.32 1.81
C LEU A 34 -1.43 -11.79 2.60
N CYS A 35 -1.72 -10.50 2.47
CA CYS A 35 -2.84 -9.86 3.16
C CYS A 35 -3.43 -8.68 2.37
N ASN A 36 -4.58 -8.21 2.82
CA ASN A 36 -5.19 -6.95 2.38
C ASN A 36 -4.85 -5.78 3.31
N GLU A 37 -4.40 -6.07 4.53
CA GLU A 37 -3.96 -5.06 5.49
C GLU A 37 -2.72 -5.56 6.25
N VAL A 38 -1.77 -4.66 6.49
CA VAL A 38 -0.69 -4.89 7.47
C VAL A 38 -0.58 -3.67 8.38
N ARG A 39 -0.66 -3.91 9.69
CA ARG A 39 -0.48 -2.90 10.73
C ARG A 39 0.95 -2.93 11.26
N ILE A 40 1.55 -1.76 11.37
CA ILE A 40 2.86 -1.51 11.99
C ILE A 40 2.58 -0.72 13.29
N PRO A 41 2.59 -1.38 14.46
CA PRO A 41 2.26 -0.72 15.73
C PRO A 41 3.10 0.53 15.96
N GLY A 42 2.43 1.62 16.36
CA GLY A 42 3.08 2.92 16.62
C GLY A 42 3.54 3.68 15.37
N PHE A 43 3.17 3.22 14.16
CA PHE A 43 3.56 3.88 12.91
C PHE A 43 2.38 4.07 11.97
N GLY A 44 1.62 3.00 11.68
CA GLY A 44 0.52 3.09 10.74
C GLY A 44 0.09 1.74 10.18
N ARG A 45 -0.59 1.77 9.03
CA ARG A 45 -1.08 0.58 8.32
C ARG A 45 -1.09 0.77 6.82
N LEU A 46 -0.71 -0.28 6.10
CA LEU A 46 -0.87 -0.39 4.65
C LEU A 46 -2.15 -1.14 4.36
N ILE A 47 -3.02 -0.54 3.57
CA ILE A 47 -4.37 -1.04 3.28
C ILE A 47 -4.51 -1.23 1.78
N TYR A 48 -5.14 -2.33 1.39
CA TYR A 48 -5.76 -2.54 0.09
C TYR A 48 -7.28 -2.65 0.26
N ASP A 49 -8.00 -1.71 -0.31
CA ASP A 49 -9.46 -1.71 -0.35
C ASP A 49 -9.93 -1.20 -1.73
N PRO A 50 -10.37 -2.11 -2.61
CA PRO A 50 -10.89 -1.74 -3.92
C PRO A 50 -12.33 -1.19 -3.88
N GLU A 51 -13.07 -1.39 -2.79
CA GLU A 51 -14.47 -0.95 -2.65
C GLU A 51 -14.52 0.49 -2.11
N HIS A 52 -13.69 0.83 -1.13
CA HIS A 52 -13.61 2.16 -0.52
C HIS A 52 -12.36 2.93 -0.95
N LYS A 53 -12.28 3.20 -2.27
CA LYS A 53 -11.14 3.92 -2.85
C LYS A 53 -11.01 5.33 -2.27
N LYS A 54 -9.77 5.82 -2.18
CA LYS A 54 -9.55 7.25 -1.91
C LYS A 54 -10.11 8.09 -3.05
N ASN A 55 -10.41 9.36 -2.77
CA ASN A 55 -11.01 10.29 -3.75
C ASN A 55 -10.20 10.40 -5.06
N CYS A 56 -8.88 10.18 -5.02
CA CYS A 56 -8.01 10.14 -6.20
C CYS A 56 -8.06 8.81 -7.00
N GLY A 57 -8.87 7.84 -6.57
CA GLY A 57 -8.98 6.51 -7.18
C GLY A 57 -7.99 5.46 -6.66
N ALA A 58 -7.12 5.82 -5.72
CA ALA A 58 -6.19 4.87 -5.12
C ALA A 58 -6.92 3.76 -4.34
N THR A 59 -6.51 2.51 -4.59
CA THR A 59 -7.05 1.29 -3.94
C THR A 59 -6.08 0.71 -2.93
N VAL A 60 -4.81 1.10 -2.98
CA VAL A 60 -3.79 0.76 -1.99
C VAL A 60 -3.20 2.06 -1.46
N TRP A 61 -3.10 2.20 -0.15
CA TRP A 61 -2.52 3.38 0.48
C TRP A 61 -1.95 3.06 1.86
N PHE A 62 -1.06 3.92 2.32
CA PHE A 62 -0.51 3.87 3.67
C PHE A 62 -1.11 4.99 4.50
N GLU A 63 -1.67 4.65 5.67
CA GLU A 63 -2.10 5.63 6.66
C GLU A 63 -1.12 5.58 7.83
N ILE A 64 -0.66 6.74 8.27
CA ILE A 64 0.27 6.88 9.39
C ILE A 64 -0.38 7.62 10.55
N GLU A 65 0.16 7.40 11.74
CA GLU A 65 -0.17 8.22 12.90
C GLU A 65 0.24 9.69 12.63
N PRO A 66 -0.54 10.67 13.13
CA PRO A 66 -0.39 12.08 12.77
C PRO A 66 0.90 12.74 13.27
N ASP A 67 1.57 12.14 14.25
CA ASP A 67 2.80 12.62 14.89
C ASP A 67 4.09 12.06 14.27
N ILE A 68 3.96 11.24 13.23
CA ILE A 68 5.11 10.65 12.52
C ILE A 68 5.74 11.67 11.58
N ALA A 69 6.99 12.07 11.86
CA ALA A 69 7.76 12.94 10.98
C ALA A 69 8.08 12.27 9.64
N LEU A 70 7.83 12.98 8.54
CA LEU A 70 8.12 12.51 7.18
C LEU A 70 9.42 13.10 6.66
N GLN A 71 10.30 12.25 6.14
CA GLN A 71 11.45 12.66 5.33
C GLN A 71 11.16 12.32 3.88
N MET A 72 11.07 13.35 3.05
CA MET A 72 10.80 13.22 1.62
C MET A 72 12.01 13.72 0.86
N ASN A 73 12.54 12.91 -0.05
CA ASN A 73 13.47 13.42 -1.05
C ASN A 73 12.63 14.17 -2.08
N SER A 74 12.78 15.49 -2.13
CA SER A 74 12.12 16.33 -3.11
C SER A 74 12.58 15.94 -4.51
N PHE A 75 11.66 15.43 -5.32
CA PHE A 75 11.78 15.49 -6.77
C PHE A 75 11.06 16.77 -7.20
N GLU A 76 11.74 17.64 -7.94
CA GLU A 76 11.09 18.80 -8.56
C GLU A 76 9.91 18.29 -9.40
N GLN A 77 8.69 18.59 -8.97
CA GLN A 77 7.54 18.47 -9.85
C GLN A 77 7.56 19.71 -10.75
N ALA A 78 7.73 19.47 -12.05
CA ALA A 78 7.30 20.42 -13.06
C ALA A 78 5.81 20.70 -12.85
N ILE A 79 5.51 21.77 -12.12
CA ILE A 79 4.24 22.47 -12.19
C ILE A 79 4.19 23.03 -13.61
N ARG A 80 3.62 22.28 -14.55
CA ARG A 80 3.07 22.88 -15.77
C ARG A 80 1.61 23.18 -15.48
N ALA A 81 1.37 24.48 -15.25
CA ALA A 81 0.08 25.12 -15.46
C ALA A 81 -0.37 24.96 -16.92
#